data_AF-D4DTX4-F1
#
_entry.id   AF-D4DTX4-F1
#
_cell.length_a   1.000
_cell.length_b   1.000
_cell.length_c   1.000
_cell.angle_alpha   90.00
_cell.angle_beta   90.00
_cell.angle_gamma   90.00
#
_symmetry.space_group_name_H-M   'P 1'
#
loop_
_entity.id
_entity.type
_entity.pdbx_description
1 polymer ?
#
loop_
_entity_poly.entity_id
_entity_poly.type
_entity_poly.pdbx_seq_one_letter_code
_entity_poly.pdbx_strand_id
1 'polypeptide(L)'
;MFELAKEAKSSPKVLEKLENSVRNINYINRAKLSQKQLQKKFKHAVEFGIDTTKSNPSNWKIFGDAIINHMKHKETIQYGRYRLPDSKVFYNRDSNIAVVFSKDDEFVTVIKLNKGQPQYNNFIKNGYLQ
;
A
#
# COMPACT_ATOMS: atom_id res chain seq x y z
N MET A 1 -10.83 40.27 -2.42
CA MET A 1 -12.01 39.44 -2.77
C MET A 1 -11.81 38.54 -4.00
N PHE A 2 -10.95 38.90 -4.97
CA PHE A 2 -10.67 38.06 -6.15
C PHE A 2 -9.45 37.13 -6.04
N GLU A 3 -8.66 37.19 -4.96
CA GLU A 3 -7.51 36.29 -4.75
C GLU A 3 -7.84 35.01 -3.97
N LEU A 4 -8.90 35.01 -3.14
CA LEU A 4 -9.35 33.80 -2.43
C LEU A 4 -10.08 32.80 -3.34
N ALA A 5 -10.52 33.22 -4.53
CA ALA A 5 -11.15 32.35 -5.51
C ALA A 5 -10.15 31.69 -6.50
N LYS A 6 -8.87 32.08 -6.47
CA LYS A 6 -7.84 31.49 -7.34
C LYS A 6 -7.16 30.25 -6.75
N GLU A 7 -7.22 30.06 -5.44
CA GLU A 7 -6.73 28.85 -4.76
C GLU A 7 -7.69 27.65 -4.85
N ALA A 8 -8.96 27.86 -5.26
CA ALA A 8 -9.95 26.80 -5.47
C ALA A 8 -9.74 25.97 -6.77
N LYS A 9 -8.56 26.04 -7.41
CA LYS A 9 -8.26 25.44 -8.72
C LYS A 9 -7.56 24.07 -8.67
N SER A 10 -7.49 23.39 -7.53
CA SER A 10 -7.23 21.95 -7.54
C SER A 10 -8.54 21.21 -7.74
N SER A 11 -8.67 20.46 -8.84
CA SER A 11 -9.82 19.57 -9.06
C SER A 11 -10.02 18.68 -7.81
N PRO A 12 -11.26 18.35 -7.39
CA PRO A 12 -11.51 17.52 -6.21
C PRO A 12 -10.68 16.23 -6.16
N LYS A 13 -10.38 15.65 -7.33
CA LYS A 13 -9.51 14.47 -7.47
C LYS A 13 -8.05 14.74 -7.09
N VAL A 14 -7.54 15.95 -7.33
CA VAL A 14 -6.19 16.36 -6.96
C VAL A 14 -6.08 16.52 -5.44
N LEU A 15 -7.10 17.09 -4.80
CA LEU A 15 -7.17 17.20 -3.34
C LEU A 15 -7.20 15.81 -2.67
N GLU A 16 -8.06 14.90 -3.15
CA GLU A 16 -8.13 13.52 -2.64
C GLU A 16 -6.77 12.81 -2.74
N LYS A 17 -6.05 12.96 -3.86
CA LYS A 17 -4.71 12.36 -4.03
C LYS A 17 -3.69 12.94 -3.06
N LEU A 18 -3.74 14.26 -2.83
CA LEU A 18 -2.85 14.92 -1.87
C LEU A 18 -3.13 14.45 -0.44
N GLU A 19 -4.40 14.41 -0.03
CA GLU A 19 -4.81 13.94 1.30
C GLU A 19 -4.39 12.48 1.54
N ASN A 20 -4.61 11.60 0.57
CA ASN A 20 -4.14 10.21 0.63
C ASN A 20 -2.62 10.12 0.75
N SER A 21 -1.88 10.95 -0.01
CA SER A 21 -0.42 10.98 0.05
C SER A 21 0.07 11.42 1.43
N VAL A 22 -0.49 12.49 2.00
CA VAL A 22 -0.15 12.98 3.35
C VAL A 22 -0.46 11.92 4.41
N ARG A 23 -1.63 11.29 4.32
CA ARG A 23 -2.03 10.20 5.22
C ARG A 23 -1.06 9.02 5.18
N ASN A 24 -0.66 8.60 3.98
CA ASN A 24 0.28 7.49 3.82
C ASN A 24 1.66 7.86 4.36
N ILE A 25 2.15 9.08 4.14
CA ILE A 25 3.44 9.55 4.69
C ILE A 25 3.43 9.50 6.23
N ASN A 26 2.37 10.01 6.86
CA ASN A 26 2.23 9.95 8.32
C ASN A 26 2.20 8.50 8.83
N TYR A 27 1.66 7.57 8.03
CA TYR A 27 1.66 6.16 8.36
C TYR A 27 3.04 5.50 8.23
N ILE A 28 3.78 5.81 7.17
CA ILE A 28 5.12 5.26 6.91
C ILE A 28 6.06 5.49 8.09
N ASN A 29 5.99 6.65 8.75
CA ASN A 29 6.83 6.98 9.90
C ASN A 29 6.66 6.04 11.10
N ARG A 30 5.54 5.32 11.20
CA ARG A 30 5.26 4.35 12.26
C ARG A 30 5.15 2.91 11.76
N ALA A 31 5.33 2.69 10.45
CA ALA A 31 5.26 1.37 9.85
C ALA A 31 6.44 0.51 10.32
N LYS A 32 6.14 -0.66 10.88
CA LYS A 32 7.13 -1.61 11.40
C LYS A 32 7.39 -2.71 10.38
N LEU A 33 8.55 -2.65 9.75
CA LEU A 33 9.05 -3.65 8.80
C LEU A 33 10.11 -4.52 9.47
N SER A 34 9.69 -5.54 10.23
CA SER A 34 10.67 -6.43 10.88
C SER A 34 11.38 -7.30 9.85
N GLN A 35 12.69 -7.50 10.02
CA GLN A 35 13.50 -8.32 9.13
C GLN A 35 12.95 -9.74 8.99
N LYS A 36 12.51 -10.34 10.11
CA LYS A 36 11.90 -11.67 10.14
C LYS A 36 10.66 -11.76 9.25
N GLN A 37 9.83 -10.72 9.24
CA GLN A 37 8.62 -10.71 8.43
C GLN A 37 8.92 -10.40 6.96
N LEU A 38 9.87 -9.51 6.67
CA LEU A 38 10.37 -9.27 5.31
C LEU A 38 10.92 -10.56 4.71
N GLN A 39 11.74 -11.30 5.44
CA GLN A 39 12.24 -12.62 5.04
C GLN A 39 11.10 -13.59 4.74
N LYS A 40 10.13 -13.73 5.66
CA LYS A 40 8.98 -14.65 5.50
C LYS A 40 8.13 -14.31 4.28
N LYS A 41 8.04 -13.03 3.92
CA LYS A 41 7.19 -12.52 2.83
C LYS A 41 7.97 -12.19 1.57
N PHE A 42 9.27 -12.45 1.53
CA PHE A 42 10.13 -12.15 0.39
C PHE A 42 9.69 -12.83 -0.91
N LYS A 43 8.94 -13.94 -0.83
CA LYS A 43 8.29 -14.56 -1.99
C LYS A 43 7.34 -13.63 -2.78
N HIS A 44 6.91 -12.52 -2.20
CA HIS A 44 6.09 -11.51 -2.87
C HIS A 44 6.91 -10.34 -3.43
N ALA A 45 8.23 -10.37 -3.33
CA ALA A 45 9.10 -9.33 -3.88
C ALA A 45 9.01 -9.22 -5.41
N VAL A 46 8.73 -10.34 -6.08
CA VAL A 46 8.49 -10.40 -7.53
C VAL A 46 7.34 -9.49 -7.97
N GLU A 47 6.34 -9.26 -7.12
CA GLU A 47 5.23 -8.34 -7.43
C GLU A 47 5.70 -6.89 -7.61
N PHE A 48 6.84 -6.54 -7.01
CA PHE A 48 7.50 -5.25 -7.15
C PHE A 48 8.63 -5.27 -8.20
N GLY A 49 8.73 -6.33 -9.01
CA GLY A 49 9.77 -6.46 -10.04
C GLY A 49 11.15 -6.85 -9.50
N ILE A 50 11.25 -7.33 -8.26
CA ILE A 50 12.50 -7.81 -7.69
C ILE A 50 12.72 -9.25 -8.16
N ASP A 51 13.42 -9.41 -9.29
CA ASP A 51 13.63 -10.69 -9.98
C ASP A 51 14.83 -11.46 -9.40
N THR A 52 14.70 -11.87 -8.14
CA THR A 52 15.65 -12.79 -7.50
C THR A 52 14.97 -13.65 -6.46
N THR A 53 15.31 -14.94 -6.44
CA THR A 53 14.85 -15.90 -5.44
C THR A 53 15.75 -15.95 -4.21
N LYS A 54 16.92 -15.29 -4.25
CA LYS A 54 17.92 -15.35 -3.18
C LYS A 54 17.46 -14.56 -1.96
N SER A 55 16.91 -15.26 -0.97
CA SER A 55 16.50 -14.67 0.30
C SER A 55 17.70 -14.38 1.20
N ASN A 56 18.08 -13.11 1.35
CA ASN A 56 19.19 -12.67 2.20
C ASN A 56 18.94 -11.23 2.72
N PRO A 57 19.67 -10.76 3.75
CA PRO A 57 19.44 -9.45 4.36
C PRO A 57 19.44 -8.26 3.39
N SER A 58 20.32 -8.26 2.38
CA SER A 58 20.37 -7.20 1.37
C SER A 58 19.07 -7.16 0.55
N ASN A 59 18.61 -8.32 0.08
CA ASN A 59 17.38 -8.41 -0.70
C ASN A 59 16.11 -8.14 0.13
N TRP A 60 16.11 -8.47 1.43
CA TRP A 60 15.01 -8.11 2.33
C TRP A 60 14.91 -6.60 2.53
N LYS A 61 16.04 -5.90 2.61
CA LYS A 61 16.05 -4.44 2.67
C LYS A 61 15.46 -3.84 1.39
N ILE A 62 15.87 -4.33 0.21
CA ILE A 62 15.30 -3.89 -1.08
C ILE A 62 13.78 -4.13 -1.12
N PHE A 63 13.30 -5.27 -0.62
CA PHE A 63 11.88 -5.55 -0.50
C PHE A 63 11.15 -4.58 0.46
N GLY A 64 11.76 -4.25 1.60
CA GLY A 64 11.24 -3.23 2.52
C GLY A 64 11.17 -1.85 1.88
N ASP A 65 12.21 -1.44 1.16
CA ASP A 65 12.27 -0.17 0.44
C ASP A 65 11.18 -0.12 -0.66
N ALA A 66 10.94 -1.23 -1.37
CA ALA A 66 9.86 -1.35 -2.35
C ALA A 66 8.46 -1.21 -1.72
N ILE A 67 8.23 -1.79 -0.53
CA ILE A 67 6.98 -1.61 0.22
C ILE A 67 6.76 -0.13 0.56
N ILE A 68 7.78 0.56 1.05
CA ILE A 68 7.68 2.00 1.38
C ILE A 68 7.43 2.84 0.11
N ASN A 69 8.12 2.54 -0.99
CA ASN A 69 7.91 3.24 -2.25
C ASN A 69 6.50 3.02 -2.81
N HIS A 70 5.97 1.81 -2.69
CA HIS A 70 4.56 1.52 -3.00
C HIS A 70 3.63 2.42 -2.18
N MET A 71 3.85 2.57 -0.88
CA MET A 71 2.99 3.39 -0.01
C MET A 71 3.07 4.90 -0.33
N LYS A 72 4.23 5.38 -0.80
CA LYS A 72 4.41 6.78 -1.24
C LYS A 72 3.81 7.09 -2.60
N HIS A 73 3.46 6.07 -3.38
CA HIS A 73 2.94 6.29 -4.72
C HIS A 73 1.60 7.01 -4.69
N LYS A 74 1.41 7.98 -5.59
CA LYS A 74 0.22 8.86 -5.66
C LYS A 74 -1.11 8.12 -5.88
N GLU A 75 -1.05 6.94 -6.49
CA GLU A 75 -2.22 6.08 -6.72
C GLU A 75 -2.44 5.04 -5.61
N THR A 76 -1.61 5.08 -4.55
CA THR A 76 -1.79 4.23 -3.38
C THR A 76 -2.71 4.91 -2.37
N ILE A 77 -3.81 4.23 -2.04
CA ILE A 77 -4.79 4.68 -1.07
C ILE A 77 -4.86 3.71 0.10
N GLN A 78 -5.20 4.22 1.29
CA GLN A 78 -5.60 3.34 2.38
C GLN A 78 -7.06 2.93 2.18
N TYR A 79 -7.33 1.67 1.85
CA TYR A 79 -8.66 1.17 1.55
C TYR A 79 -8.84 -0.28 1.98
N GLY A 80 -9.80 -0.51 2.88
CA GLY A 80 -10.19 -1.86 3.30
C GLY A 80 -9.33 -2.47 4.41
N ARG A 81 -9.60 -3.75 4.68
CA ARG A 81 -9.01 -4.56 5.74
C ARG A 81 -8.69 -5.99 5.25
N TYR A 82 -7.83 -6.67 5.99
CA TYR A 82 -7.42 -8.05 5.77
C TYR A 82 -7.76 -8.95 6.95
N ARG A 83 -8.65 -9.93 6.74
CA ARG A 83 -9.14 -10.89 7.75
C ARG A 83 -9.72 -10.22 9.00
N LEU A 84 -8.86 -9.85 9.94
CA LEU A 84 -9.25 -9.24 11.21
C LEU A 84 -9.66 -7.76 11.02
N PRO A 85 -10.55 -7.25 11.89
CA PRO A 85 -10.78 -5.82 12.04
C PRO A 85 -9.47 -5.05 12.30
N ASP A 86 -9.46 -3.76 11.97
CA ASP A 86 -8.37 -2.80 12.26
C ASP A 86 -7.03 -2.99 11.53
N SER A 87 -6.90 -4.06 10.74
CA SER A 87 -5.84 -4.13 9.74
C SER A 87 -6.03 -3.05 8.67
N LYS A 88 -4.92 -2.55 8.14
CA LYS A 88 -4.89 -1.45 7.19
C LYS A 88 -4.30 -1.93 5.88
N VAL A 89 -5.02 -1.68 4.79
CA VAL A 89 -4.60 -2.09 3.45
C VAL A 89 -4.26 -0.86 2.63
N PHE A 90 -3.05 -0.83 2.07
CA PHE A 90 -2.55 0.21 1.17
C PHE A 90 -2.57 -0.33 -0.26
N TYR A 91 -3.62 0.04 -0.99
CA TYR A 91 -3.90 -0.46 -2.34
C TYR A 91 -3.49 0.55 -3.40
N ASN A 92 -2.71 0.11 -4.38
CA ASN A 92 -2.34 0.93 -5.53
C ASN A 92 -3.21 0.61 -6.74
N ARG A 93 -3.88 1.63 -7.28
CA ARG A 93 -4.84 1.49 -8.39
C ARG A 93 -4.17 1.16 -9.75
N ASP A 94 -2.90 1.48 -9.93
CA ASP A 94 -2.17 1.20 -11.18
C ASP A 94 -1.65 -0.24 -11.19
N SER A 95 -0.91 -0.61 -10.14
CA SER A 95 -0.29 -1.94 -10.04
C SER A 95 -1.25 -3.02 -9.58
N ASN A 96 -2.38 -2.66 -8.98
CA ASN A 96 -3.33 -3.57 -8.31
C ASN A 96 -2.65 -4.38 -7.18
N ILE A 97 -1.65 -3.81 -6.53
CA ILE A 97 -0.97 -4.42 -5.38
C ILE A 97 -1.57 -3.83 -4.10
N ALA A 98 -1.81 -4.71 -3.13
CA ALA A 98 -2.22 -4.36 -1.78
C ALA A 98 -1.10 -4.72 -0.80
N VAL A 99 -0.65 -3.74 -0.01
CA VAL A 99 0.24 -3.97 1.14
C VAL A 99 -0.59 -3.91 2.41
N VAL A 100 -0.45 -4.92 3.25
CA VAL A 100 -1.26 -5.07 4.48
C VAL A 100 -0.40 -4.83 5.70
N PHE A 101 -0.93 -4.03 6.62
CA PHE A 101 -0.41 -3.84 7.97
C PHE A 101 -1.43 -4.26 9.02
N SER A 102 -0.95 -4.69 10.18
CA SER A 102 -1.78 -5.02 11.34
C SER A 102 -2.33 -3.75 12.00
N LYS A 103 -3.15 -3.94 13.05
CA LYS A 103 -3.61 -2.83 13.89
C LYS A 103 -2.44 -2.07 14.55
N ASP A 104 -1.35 -2.79 14.85
CA ASP A 104 -0.16 -2.32 15.55
C ASP A 104 0.93 -1.78 14.60
N ASP A 105 0.53 -1.53 13.35
CA ASP A 105 1.35 -1.01 12.26
C ASP A 105 2.51 -1.92 11.84
N GLU A 106 2.40 -3.23 12.10
CA GLU A 106 3.34 -4.24 11.63
C GLU A 106 2.99 -4.71 10.22
N PHE A 107 3.99 -4.78 9.35
CA PHE A 107 3.81 -5.34 8.01
C PHE A 107 3.33 -6.80 8.11
N VAL A 108 2.30 -7.15 7.35
CA VAL A 108 1.71 -8.50 7.36
C VAL A 108 2.01 -9.23 6.06
N THR A 109 1.64 -8.65 4.92
CA THR A 109 1.75 -9.33 3.63
C THR A 109 1.58 -8.37 2.46
N VAL A 110 1.94 -8.85 1.27
CA VAL A 110 1.63 -8.22 -0.02
C VAL A 110 0.68 -9.15 -0.77
N ILE A 111 -0.31 -8.59 -1.47
CA ILE A 111 -1.28 -9.33 -2.28
C ILE A 111 -1.40 -8.63 -3.62
N LYS A 112 -1.14 -9.36 -4.71
CA LYS A 112 -1.45 -8.92 -6.07
C LYS A 112 -2.90 -9.26 -6.39
N LEU A 113 -3.70 -8.25 -6.72
CA LEU A 113 -5.10 -8.42 -7.08
C LEU A 113 -5.26 -8.44 -8.59
N ASN A 114 -5.62 -9.61 -9.11
CA ASN A 114 -5.83 -9.81 -10.53
C ASN A 114 -7.26 -9.39 -10.91
N LYS A 115 -7.39 -8.41 -11.82
CA LYS A 115 -8.69 -7.93 -12.31
C LYS A 115 -9.54 -9.08 -12.83
N GLY A 116 -10.83 -9.05 -12.51
CA GLY A 116 -11.78 -10.09 -12.90
C GLY A 116 -11.82 -11.30 -11.97
N GLN A 117 -10.84 -11.49 -11.09
CA GLN A 117 -10.88 -12.57 -10.11
C GLN A 117 -11.83 -12.24 -8.95
N PRO A 118 -12.46 -13.26 -8.33
CA PRO A 118 -13.38 -13.07 -7.21
C PRO A 118 -12.78 -12.23 -6.07
N GLN A 119 -11.49 -12.41 -5.76
CA GLN A 119 -10.80 -11.66 -4.72
C GLN A 119 -10.68 -10.16 -5.04
N TYR A 120 -10.33 -9.81 -6.28
CA TYR A 120 -10.30 -8.41 -6.73
C TYR A 120 -11.70 -7.80 -6.67
N ASN A 121 -12.69 -8.49 -7.23
CA ASN A 121 -14.07 -7.99 -7.28
C ASN A 121 -14.64 -7.77 -5.86
N ASN A 122 -14.40 -8.72 -4.95
CA ASN A 122 -14.79 -8.58 -3.55
C ASN A 122 -14.06 -7.43 -2.86
N PHE A 123 -12.75 -7.29 -3.06
CA PHE A 123 -12.00 -6.21 -2.43
C PHE A 123 -12.46 -4.83 -2.90
N ILE A 124 -12.61 -4.63 -4.21
CA ILE A 124 -13.05 -3.34 -4.76
C ILE A 124 -14.47 -2.99 -4.32
N LYS A 125 -15.36 -3.99 -4.17
CA LYS A 125 -16.74 -3.77 -3.75
C LYS A 125 -16.87 -3.54 -2.24
N ASN A 126 -16.18 -4.35 -1.44
CA ASN A 126 -16.45 -4.50 -0.01
C ASN A 126 -15.28 -4.06 0.89
N GLY A 127 -14.13 -3.69 0.32
CA GLY A 127 -12.93 -3.35 1.08
C GLY A 127 -12.40 -4.51 1.93
N TYR A 128 -12.61 -5.76 1.52
CA TYR A 128 -12.24 -6.94 2.30
C TYR A 128 -11.34 -7.91 1.53
N LEU A 129 -10.20 -8.25 2.15
CA LEU A 129 -9.28 -9.30 1.70
C LEU A 129 -9.29 -10.46 2.69
N GLN A 130 -9.38 -11.68 2.16
CA GLN A 130 -9.36 -12.95 2.91
C GLN A 130 -8.03 -13.69 2.72
#